data_AF-A0A9E3W243-F1
#
_entry.id   AF-A0A9E3W243-F1
#
_cell.length_a   1.000
_cell.length_b   1.000
_cell.length_c   1.000
_cell.angle_alpha   90.00
_cell.angle_beta   90.00
_cell.angle_gamma   90.00
#
_symmetry.space_group_name_H-M   'P 1'
#
loop_
_entity.id
_entity.type
_entity.pdbx_description
1 polymer ?
#
loop_
_entity_poly.entity_id
_entity_poly.type
_entity_poly.pdbx_seq_one_letter_code
_entity_poly.pdbx_strand_id
1 'polypeptide(L)'
;GGRREAGVQDATARLDESIARYREQVLVSLREVEDQLSALRLLASQSRAQARAVDAAARATDLSNARYLGGFVSQLELLDARRIELGNRRQALQVRAAQYQATVGLVRALGGGWGGA
;
A
#
# COMPACT_ATOMS: atom_id res chain seq x y z
N GLY A 1 25.13 24.58 -48.77
CA GLY A 1 23.80 24.32 -48.18
C GLY A 1 23.87 23.42 -46.97
N GLY A 2 24.35 22.19 -47.12
CA GLY A 2 24.09 21.08 -46.17
C GLY A 2 24.57 21.18 -44.72
N ARG A 3 25.69 21.88 -44.39
CA ARG A 3 26.16 21.94 -42.99
C ARG A 3 25.22 22.72 -42.07
N ARG A 4 24.65 23.83 -42.55
CA ARG A 4 23.68 24.62 -41.77
C ARG A 4 22.36 23.87 -41.62
N GLU A 5 21.93 23.21 -42.69
CA GLU A 5 20.71 22.41 -42.70
C GLU A 5 20.81 21.20 -41.76
N ALA A 6 21.93 20.46 -41.79
CA ALA A 6 22.22 19.38 -40.84
C ALA A 6 22.28 19.89 -39.39
N GLY A 7 22.85 21.08 -39.15
CA GLY A 7 22.87 21.69 -37.82
C GLY A 7 21.47 22.07 -37.30
N VAL A 8 20.59 22.56 -38.19
CA VAL A 8 19.18 22.82 -37.83
C VAL A 8 18.45 21.50 -37.56
N GLN A 9 18.66 20.46 -38.37
CA GLN A 9 18.03 19.15 -38.15
C GLN A 9 18.47 18.52 -36.82
N ASP A 10 19.75 18.58 -36.45
CA ASP A 10 20.25 18.10 -35.16
C ASP A 10 19.62 18.88 -33.99
N ALA A 11 19.53 20.21 -34.10
CA ALA A 11 18.90 21.04 -33.07
C ALA A 11 17.41 20.71 -32.87
N THR A 12 16.67 20.52 -33.97
CA THR A 12 15.26 20.11 -33.92
C THR A 12 15.10 18.72 -33.30
N ALA A 13 15.91 17.75 -33.70
CA ALA A 13 15.86 16.39 -33.15
C ALA A 13 16.12 16.37 -31.63
N ARG A 14 17.08 17.19 -31.14
CA ARG A 14 17.34 17.34 -29.70
C ARG A 14 16.18 17.98 -28.95
N LEU A 15 15.49 18.95 -29.56
CA LEU A 15 14.30 19.57 -28.97
C LEU A 15 13.17 18.54 -28.85
N ASP A 16 12.91 17.78 -29.91
CA ASP A 16 11.89 16.72 -29.92
C ASP A 16 12.20 15.65 -28.87
N GLU A 17 13.46 15.25 -28.74
CA GLU A 17 13.91 14.32 -27.69
C GLU A 17 13.69 14.90 -26.28
N SER A 18 13.96 16.18 -26.07
CA SER A 18 13.72 16.85 -24.78
C SER A 18 12.24 16.90 -24.42
N ILE A 19 11.38 17.24 -25.39
CA ILE A 19 9.93 17.25 -25.21
C ILE A 19 9.40 15.84 -24.92
N ALA A 20 9.89 14.83 -25.64
CA ALA A 20 9.51 13.44 -25.43
C ALA A 20 9.89 12.97 -24.01
N ARG A 21 11.12 13.24 -23.56
CA ARG A 21 11.57 12.91 -22.20
C ARG A 21 10.74 13.60 -21.12
N TYR A 22 10.41 14.88 -21.31
CA TYR A 22 9.54 15.60 -20.38
C TYR A 22 8.15 14.95 -20.28
N ARG A 23 7.54 14.63 -21.43
CA ARG A 23 6.23 13.96 -21.47
C ARG A 23 6.26 12.60 -20.77
N GLU A 24 7.31 11.81 -21.02
CA GLU A 24 7.50 10.52 -20.37
C GLU A 24 7.60 10.68 -18.85
N GLN A 25 8.43 11.60 -18.35
CA GLN A 25 8.59 11.84 -16.92
C GLN A 25 7.27 12.23 -16.25
N VAL A 26 6.47 13.10 -16.88
CA VAL A 26 5.16 13.49 -16.37
C VAL A 26 4.21 12.30 -16.30
N LEU A 27 4.16 11.46 -17.34
CA LEU A 27 3.32 10.27 -17.38
C LEU A 27 3.72 9.23 -16.32
N VAL A 28 5.02 9.07 -16.09
CA VAL A 28 5.55 8.19 -15.03
C VAL A 28 5.11 8.70 -13.67
N SER A 29 5.28 9.99 -13.37
CA SER A 29 4.86 10.57 -12.09
C SER A 29 3.34 10.48 -11.86
N LEU A 30 2.52 10.70 -12.90
CA LEU A 30 1.07 10.50 -12.82
C LEU A 30 0.69 9.04 -12.49
N ARG A 31 1.36 8.08 -13.14
CA ARG A 31 1.16 6.65 -12.87
C ARG A 31 1.52 6.31 -11.43
N GLU A 32 2.68 6.77 -10.94
CA GLU A 32 3.11 6.52 -9.57
C GLU A 32 2.11 7.05 -8.54
N VAL A 33 1.53 8.24 -8.75
CA VAL A 33 0.49 8.79 -7.87
C VAL A 33 -0.76 7.91 -7.87
N GLU A 34 -1.25 7.52 -9.04
CA GLU A 34 -2.46 6.68 -9.15
C GLU A 34 -2.25 5.29 -8.53
N ASP A 35 -1.08 4.69 -8.71
CA ASP A 35 -0.73 3.41 -8.11
C ASP A 35 -0.84 3.46 -6.58
N GLN A 36 -0.31 4.52 -5.95
CA GLN A 36 -0.35 4.68 -4.50
C GLN A 36 -1.76 5.01 -3.99
N LEU A 37 -2.54 5.83 -4.71
CA LEU A 37 -3.93 6.12 -4.36
C LEU A 37 -4.80 4.87 -4.45
N SER A 38 -4.62 4.07 -5.51
CA SER A 38 -5.32 2.81 -5.70
C SER A 38 -4.94 1.78 -4.62
N ALA A 39 -3.66 1.69 -4.26
CA ALA A 39 -3.19 0.86 -3.15
C ALA A 39 -3.86 1.26 -1.83
N LEU A 40 -3.91 2.56 -1.50
CA LEU A 40 -4.56 3.06 -0.28
C LEU A 40 -6.06 2.73 -0.23
N ARG A 41 -6.77 2.87 -1.36
CA ARG A 41 -8.21 2.50 -1.46
C ARG A 41 -8.42 1.01 -1.18
N LEU A 42 -7.62 0.14 -1.80
CA LEU A 42 -7.72 -1.31 -1.59
C LEU A 42 -7.39 -1.69 -0.14
N LEU A 43 -6.31 -1.14 0.41
CA LEU A 43 -5.88 -1.38 1.78
C LEU A 43 -6.91 -0.87 2.81
N ALA A 44 -7.63 0.21 2.53
CA ALA A 44 -8.73 0.66 3.38
C ALA A 44 -9.90 -0.35 3.40
N SER A 45 -10.21 -0.99 2.27
CA SER A 45 -11.18 -2.09 2.22
C SER A 45 -10.69 -3.30 3.02
N GLN A 46 -9.43 -3.70 2.81
CA GLN A 46 -8.81 -4.81 3.52
C GLN A 46 -8.75 -4.57 5.04
N SER A 47 -8.43 -3.35 5.46
CA SER A 47 -8.38 -2.95 6.88
C SER A 47 -9.73 -3.14 7.57
N ARG A 48 -10.83 -2.74 6.91
CA ARG A 48 -12.20 -2.97 7.43
C ARG A 48 -12.54 -4.45 7.52
N ALA A 49 -12.14 -5.26 6.54
CA ALA A 49 -12.36 -6.70 6.57
C ALA A 49 -11.57 -7.35 7.71
N GLN A 50 -10.30 -6.97 7.88
CA GLN A 50 -9.43 -7.50 8.91
C GLN A 50 -9.88 -7.08 10.32
N ALA A 51 -10.42 -5.87 10.48
CA ALA A 51 -11.03 -5.44 11.74
C ALA A 51 -12.20 -6.35 12.15
N ARG A 52 -13.08 -6.72 11.20
CA ARG A 52 -14.15 -7.68 11.46
C ARG A 52 -13.63 -9.08 11.81
N ALA A 53 -12.54 -9.52 11.18
CA ALA A 53 -11.91 -10.80 11.47
C ALA A 53 -11.31 -10.84 12.89
N VAL A 54 -10.64 -9.77 13.32
CA VAL A 54 -10.12 -9.63 14.69
C VAL A 54 -11.26 -9.67 15.71
N ASP A 55 -12.33 -8.92 15.46
CA ASP A 55 -13.51 -8.86 16.33
C ASP A 55 -14.22 -10.22 16.44
N ALA A 56 -14.38 -10.94 15.32
CA ALA A 56 -14.93 -12.30 15.33
C ALA A 56 -14.04 -13.29 16.11
N ALA A 57 -12.72 -13.22 15.91
CA ALA A 57 -11.79 -14.09 16.62
C ALA A 57 -11.73 -13.78 18.13
N ALA A 58 -11.80 -12.50 18.52
CA ALA A 58 -11.87 -12.10 19.92
C ALA A 58 -13.11 -12.68 20.61
N ARG A 59 -14.29 -12.57 19.99
CA ARG A 59 -15.51 -13.22 20.50
C ARG A 59 -15.38 -14.74 20.62
N ALA A 60 -14.72 -15.39 19.67
CA ALA A 60 -14.48 -16.83 19.72
C ALA A 60 -13.56 -17.19 20.91
N THR A 61 -12.50 -16.41 21.15
CA THR A 61 -11.64 -16.55 22.33
C THR A 61 -12.42 -16.38 23.63
N ASP A 62 -13.28 -15.36 23.73
CA ASP A 62 -14.08 -15.11 24.93
C ASP A 62 -15.04 -16.27 25.22
N LEU A 63 -15.69 -16.80 24.18
CA LEU A 63 -16.56 -17.97 24.30
C LEU A 63 -15.80 -19.22 24.73
N SER A 64 -14.64 -19.50 24.11
CA SER A 64 -13.80 -20.63 24.48
C SER A 64 -13.28 -20.50 25.92
N ASN A 65 -12.98 -19.26 26.37
CA ASN A 65 -12.55 -19.01 27.73
C ASN A 65 -13.67 -19.29 28.74
N ALA A 66 -14.89 -18.82 28.47
CA ALA A 66 -16.06 -19.12 29.30
C ALA A 66 -16.34 -20.63 29.38
N ARG A 67 -16.26 -21.34 28.25
CA ARG A 67 -16.43 -22.80 28.20
C ARG A 67 -15.33 -23.53 28.97
N TYR A 68 -14.08 -23.07 28.88
CA TYR A 68 -12.95 -23.66 29.59
C TYR A 68 -13.12 -23.52 31.11
N LEU A 69 -13.50 -22.34 31.58
CA LEU A 69 -13.80 -22.08 32.99
C LEU A 69 -15.00 -22.91 33.49
N GLY A 70 -15.97 -23.18 32.62
CA GLY A 70 -17.08 -24.08 32.89
C GLY A 70 -16.75 -25.58 32.78
N GLY A 71 -15.52 -25.95 32.41
CA GLY A 71 -15.09 -27.34 32.24
C GLY A 71 -15.61 -28.04 30.98
N PHE A 72 -16.15 -27.30 30.02
CA PHE A 72 -16.78 -27.84 28.79
C PHE A 72 -15.80 -28.05 27.63
N VAL A 73 -14.65 -27.37 27.64
CA VAL A 73 -13.61 -27.48 26.59
C VAL A 73 -12.24 -27.60 27.24
N SER A 74 -11.30 -28.15 26.48
CA SER A 74 -9.92 -28.32 26.93
C SER A 74 -9.13 -27.00 26.88
N GLN A 75 -8.03 -26.94 27.64
CA GLN A 75 -7.06 -25.83 27.57
C GLN A 75 -6.45 -25.69 26.15
N LEU A 76 -6.39 -26.78 25.38
CA LEU A 76 -5.89 -26.76 24.00
C LEU A 76 -6.84 -26.02 23.06
N GLU A 77 -8.15 -26.20 23.20
CA GLU A 77 -9.15 -25.47 22.40
C GLU A 77 -9.14 -23.96 22.70
N LEU A 78 -8.98 -23.58 23.97
CA LEU A 78 -8.77 -22.18 24.35
C LEU A 78 -7.48 -21.61 23.73
N LEU A 79 -6.40 -22.38 23.74
CA LEU A 79 -5.13 -21.96 23.15
C LEU A 79 -5.24 -21.79 21.63
N ASP A 80 -5.99 -22.66 20.96
CA ASP A 80 -6.22 -22.57 19.51
C ASP A 80 -7.01 -21.31 19.14
N ALA A 81 -8.10 -21.01 19.87
CA ALA A 81 -8.86 -19.77 19.69
C ALA A 81 -7.97 -18.52 19.85
N ARG A 82 -7.14 -18.48 20.90
CA ARG A 82 -6.17 -17.39 21.12
C ARG A 82 -5.12 -17.29 20.02
N ARG A 83 -4.65 -18.42 19.47
CA ARG A 83 -3.71 -18.45 18.34
C ARG A 83 -4.34 -17.84 17.09
N ILE A 84 -5.60 -18.18 16.79
CA ILE A 84 -6.36 -17.62 15.66
C ILE A 84 -6.55 -16.11 15.84
N GLU A 85 -6.94 -15.65 17.04
CA GLU A 85 -7.08 -14.23 17.34
C GLU A 85 -5.77 -13.46 17.16
N LEU A 86 -4.66 -14.00 17.69
CA LEU A 86 -3.33 -13.41 17.52
C LEU A 86 -2.94 -13.33 16.03
N GLY A 87 -3.21 -14.39 15.26
CA GLY A 87 -2.99 -14.39 13.81
C GLY A 87 -3.73 -13.26 13.11
N ASN A 88 -5.03 -13.10 13.42
CA ASN A 88 -5.84 -12.01 12.87
C ASN A 88 -5.34 -10.62 13.27
N ARG A 89 -4.91 -10.43 14.52
CA ARG A 89 -4.32 -9.15 14.98
C ARG A 89 -3.02 -8.82 14.25
N ARG A 90 -2.16 -9.83 14.02
CA ARG A 90 -0.91 -9.65 13.26
C ARG A 90 -1.18 -9.26 11.81
N GLN A 91 -2.15 -9.88 11.16
CA GLN A 91 -2.58 -9.49 9.81
C GLN A 91 -3.13 -8.06 9.77
N ALA A 92 -3.89 -7.63 10.79
CA ALA A 92 -4.37 -6.25 10.89
C ALA A 92 -3.21 -5.24 10.94
N LEU A 93 -2.16 -5.56 11.70
CA LEU A 93 -0.97 -4.74 11.77
C LEU A 93 -0.20 -4.71 10.45
N GLN A 94 -0.14 -5.83 9.71
CA GLN A 94 0.48 -5.86 8.38
C GLN A 94 -0.26 -4.98 7.38
N VAL A 95 -1.60 -5.02 7.37
CA VAL A 95 -2.42 -4.13 6.53
C VAL A 95 -2.17 -2.66 6.88
N ARG A 96 -2.10 -2.33 8.17
CA ARG A 96 -1.79 -0.97 8.63
C ARG A 96 -0.39 -0.52 8.23
N ALA A 97 0.60 -1.41 8.32
CA ALA A 97 1.96 -1.14 7.85
C ALA A 97 2.00 -0.86 6.34
N ALA A 98 1.28 -1.65 5.54
CA ALA A 98 1.15 -1.42 4.11
C ALA A 98 0.46 -0.08 3.80
N GLN A 99 -0.53 0.35 4.59
CA GLN A 99 -1.14 1.68 4.44
C GLN A 99 -0.12 2.80 4.67
N TYR A 100 0.75 2.67 5.69
CA TYR A 100 1.81 3.65 5.92
C TYR A 100 2.82 3.68 4.78
N GLN A 101 3.23 2.52 4.27
CA GLN A 101 4.12 2.44 3.11
C GLN A 101 3.52 3.10 1.87
N ALA A 102 2.25 2.82 1.57
CA ALA A 102 1.54 3.45 0.45
C ALA A 102 1.37 4.97 0.64
N THR A 103 1.17 5.42 1.87
CA THR A 103 1.10 6.87 2.19
C THR A 103 2.44 7.55 1.94
N VAL A 104 3.55 6.94 2.38
CA VAL A 104 4.91 7.46 2.12
C VAL A 104 5.21 7.43 0.62
N GLY A 105 4.83 6.36 -0.07
CA GLY A 105 4.94 6.25 -1.52
C GLY A 105 4.18 7.37 -2.24
N LEU A 106 2.95 7.68 -1.80
CA LEU A 106 2.16 8.77 -2.34
C LEU A 106 2.82 10.12 -2.11
N VAL A 107 3.31 10.39 -0.89
CA VAL A 107 4.04 11.62 -0.58
C VAL A 107 5.24 11.79 -1.50
N ARG A 108 6.00 10.72 -1.75
CA ARG A 108 7.11 10.72 -2.71
C ARG A 108 6.64 11.00 -4.15
N ALA A 109 5.61 10.31 -4.62
CA ALA A 109 5.09 10.45 -5.97
C ALA A 109 4.53 11.86 -6.25
N LEU A 110 3.99 12.52 -5.22
CA LEU A 110 3.55 13.92 -5.28
C LEU A 110 4.70 14.94 -5.22
N GLY A 111 5.95 14.49 -5.26
CA GLY A 111 7.13 15.37 -5.23
C GLY A 111 7.71 15.60 -3.84
N GLY A 112 7.37 14.75 -2.86
CA GLY A 112 8.05 14.69 -1.57
C GLY A 112 7.97 16.00 -0.78
N GLY A 113 6.81 16.66 -0.73
CA GLY A 113 6.61 17.89 0.05
C GLY A 113 7.64 18.98 -0.26
N TRP A 114 7.45 19.71 -1.36
CA TRP A 114 8.07 21.04 -1.62
C TRP A 114 9.56 21.17 -1.26
N GLY A 115 10.43 20.89 -2.23
CA GLY A 115 11.77 21.46 -2.28
C GLY A 115 12.82 20.72 -1.45
N GLY A 116 13.63 19.92 -2.14
CA GLY A 116 14.96 19.55 -1.69
C GLY A 116 15.90 19.64 -2.87
N ALA A 117 16.67 20.73 -2.91
CA ALA A 117 17.86 21.06 -3.71
C ALA A 117 18.15 20.25 -4.98
#